data_AF-A0A956H318-F1
#
_entry.id   AF-A0A956H318-F1
#
_cell.length_a   1.000
_cell.length_b   1.000
_cell.length_c   1.000
_cell.angle_alpha   90.00
_cell.angle_beta   90.00
_cell.angle_gamma   90.00
#
_symmetry.space_group_name_H-M   'P 1'
#
loop_
_entity.id
_entity.type
_entity.pdbx_description
1 polymer ?
#
loop_
_entity_poly.entity_id
_entity_poly.type
_entity_poly.pdbx_seq_one_letter_code
_entity_poly.pdbx_strand_id
1 'polypeptide(L)'
;GEGAEALLALPILLSLDGRALSLLQVRNLAAAEGRVFLDHQRTPLVDALLAQGTVVIMSASHDDAGGYEAQQGFDAVARVLAGGLAGGFAAGSALERLLDILGGNREAGAWTRASQLLTRPGEALVAVELVDDPAALRLVARTQEISLRALGQGSGTLRRIFSKLGGAAPRIGYRRLVAARFHGAGGSVTLAGGRRPLFVIAHAIAPLMALPTDELMISALDGQPEAAVNCEHPHFRALLRLYERAPDMAAYCLAKSLLLQVDRNLELDLALMGAALGRELTEVG
;
A
#
# COMPACT_ATOMS: atom_id res chain seq x y z
N GLY A 1 5.92 22.99 26.53
CA GLY A 1 5.14 22.85 25.30
C GLY A 1 5.81 23.59 24.16
N GLU A 2 5.87 24.91 24.22
CA GLU A 2 6.31 25.78 23.11
C GLU A 2 7.74 25.54 22.60
N GLY A 3 8.71 25.28 23.48
CA GLY A 3 10.11 25.09 23.06
C GLY A 3 10.35 23.82 22.23
N ALA A 4 9.60 22.74 22.49
CA ALA A 4 9.75 21.49 21.75
C ALA A 4 9.11 21.57 20.35
N GLU A 5 7.97 22.26 20.22
CA GLU A 5 7.34 22.49 18.92
C GLU A 5 8.16 23.44 18.04
N ALA A 6 8.77 24.47 18.64
CA ALA A 6 9.69 25.36 17.92
C ALA A 6 10.87 24.59 17.30
N LEU A 7 11.41 23.58 17.99
CA LEU A 7 12.47 22.72 17.46
C LEU A 7 11.98 21.83 16.31
N LEU A 8 10.74 21.34 16.34
CA LEU A 8 10.15 20.55 15.25
C LEU A 8 9.90 21.36 13.97
N ALA A 9 9.80 22.69 14.11
CA ALA A 9 9.63 23.60 12.98
C ALA A 9 10.95 23.99 12.29
N LEU A 10 12.11 23.71 12.91
CA LEU A 10 13.41 24.00 12.31
C LEU A 10 13.72 23.04 11.14
N PRO A 11 14.23 23.56 10.01
CA PRO A 11 14.56 22.73 8.86
C PRO A 11 15.90 22.02 9.08
N ILE A 12 15.85 20.82 9.64
CA ILE A 12 17.03 20.00 9.98
C ILE A 12 17.25 18.82 9.04
N LEU A 13 16.36 18.62 8.05
CA LEU A 13 16.44 17.56 7.06
C LEU A 13 16.66 18.15 5.67
N LEU A 14 17.26 17.39 4.78
CA LEU A 14 17.49 17.77 3.38
C LEU A 14 16.82 16.75 2.47
N SER A 15 16.08 17.20 1.46
CA SER A 15 15.61 16.34 0.38
C SER A 15 16.65 16.20 -0.72
N LEU A 16 16.50 15.16 -1.56
CA LEU A 16 17.39 14.92 -2.70
C LEU A 16 17.25 15.96 -3.84
N ASP A 17 16.24 16.82 -3.82
CA ASP A 17 16.14 18.00 -4.68
C ASP A 17 16.62 19.31 -4.00
N GLY A 18 17.25 19.20 -2.83
CA GLY A 18 17.92 20.32 -2.14
C GLY A 18 17.01 21.19 -1.27
N ARG A 19 15.76 20.80 -1.04
CA ARG A 19 14.86 21.52 -0.12
C ARG A 19 15.20 21.16 1.33
N ALA A 20 15.27 22.18 2.18
CA ALA A 20 15.37 21.98 3.61
C ALA A 20 13.98 21.73 4.20
N LEU A 21 13.85 20.72 5.05
CA LEU A 21 12.59 20.23 5.60
C LEU A 21 12.65 20.16 7.12
N SER A 22 11.55 20.51 7.77
CA SER A 22 11.37 20.34 9.21
C SER A 22 10.67 19.02 9.54
N LEU A 23 10.82 18.53 10.77
CA LEU A 23 10.11 17.32 11.23
C LEU A 23 8.60 17.50 11.19
N LEU A 24 8.10 18.71 11.41
CA LEU A 24 6.67 19.03 11.28
C LEU A 24 6.18 18.88 9.83
N GLN A 25 6.96 19.35 8.85
CA GLN A 25 6.62 19.16 7.43
C GLN A 25 6.60 17.68 7.06
N VAL A 26 7.58 16.90 7.53
CA VAL A 26 7.62 15.46 7.27
C VAL A 26 6.44 14.72 7.92
N ARG A 27 6.03 15.12 9.13
CA ARG A 27 4.81 14.58 9.76
C ARG A 27 3.55 14.84 8.92
N ASN A 28 3.43 16.05 8.37
CA ASN A 28 2.30 16.40 7.52
C ASN A 28 2.30 15.60 6.21
N LEU A 29 3.48 15.41 5.60
CA LEU A 29 3.65 14.55 4.43
C LEU A 29 3.27 13.10 4.74
N ALA A 30 3.77 12.55 5.85
CA ALA A 30 3.46 11.19 6.29
C ALA A 30 1.95 11.01 6.55
N ALA A 31 1.30 12.00 7.15
CA ALA A 31 -0.15 11.95 7.39
C ALA A 31 -0.98 12.01 6.09
N ALA A 32 -0.50 12.73 5.08
CA ALA A 32 -1.19 12.87 3.80
C ALA A 32 -0.98 11.65 2.88
N GLU A 33 0.26 11.15 2.78
CA GLU A 33 0.64 10.12 1.81
C GLU A 33 0.78 8.71 2.42
N GLY A 34 0.79 8.61 3.74
CA GLY A 34 0.95 7.33 4.46
C GLY A 34 2.35 6.73 4.37
N ARG A 35 3.32 7.43 3.76
CA ARG A 35 4.73 7.01 3.63
C ARG A 35 5.66 8.22 3.59
N VAL A 36 6.91 8.01 3.96
CA VAL A 36 8.01 8.95 3.80
C VAL A 36 9.14 8.24 3.08
N PHE A 37 9.52 8.77 1.92
CA PHE A 37 10.57 8.18 1.12
C PHE A 37 11.95 8.66 1.57
N LEU A 38 12.87 7.71 1.68
CA LEU A 38 14.27 7.93 2.01
C LEU A 38 15.16 7.30 0.95
N ASP A 39 16.18 8.02 0.50
CA ASP A 39 17.24 7.43 -0.31
C ASP A 39 18.54 8.22 -0.15
N HIS A 40 19.66 7.58 -0.45
CA HIS A 40 21.00 8.14 -0.35
C HIS A 40 21.49 8.74 -1.67
N GLN A 41 20.83 8.42 -2.79
CA GLN A 41 21.21 8.90 -4.12
C GLN A 41 20.01 9.10 -5.04
N ARG A 42 20.19 9.92 -6.07
CA ARG A 42 19.21 10.11 -7.15
C ARG A 42 19.31 8.96 -8.13
N THR A 43 18.32 8.08 -8.08
CA THR A 43 18.09 7.05 -9.09
C THR A 43 17.02 7.53 -10.09
N PRO A 44 16.87 6.89 -11.26
CA PRO A 44 15.77 7.24 -12.19
C PRO A 44 14.37 7.18 -11.55
N LEU A 45 14.17 6.27 -10.59
CA LEU A 45 12.92 6.19 -9.82
C LEU A 45 12.75 7.40 -8.89
N VAL A 46 13.82 7.81 -8.20
CA VAL A 46 13.82 9.01 -7.36
C VAL A 46 13.58 10.25 -8.20
N ASP A 47 14.21 10.37 -9.37
CA ASP A 47 13.98 11.50 -10.28
C ASP A 47 12.52 11.58 -10.74
N ALA A 48 11.90 10.43 -11.03
CA ALA A 48 10.48 10.38 -11.38
C ALA A 48 9.57 10.83 -10.22
N LEU A 49 9.89 10.46 -8.97
CA LEU A 49 9.16 10.93 -7.78
C LEU A 49 9.31 12.43 -7.57
N LEU A 50 10.54 12.94 -7.65
CA LEU A 50 10.82 14.37 -7.48
C LEU A 50 10.12 15.20 -8.57
N ALA A 51 10.06 14.70 -9.81
CA ALA A 51 9.33 15.35 -10.91
C ALA A 51 7.81 15.40 -10.67
N GLN A 52 7.25 14.48 -9.88
CA GLN A 52 5.84 14.47 -9.46
C GLN A 52 5.58 15.34 -8.22
N GLY A 53 6.62 15.96 -7.65
CA GLY A 53 6.54 16.74 -6.42
C GLY A 53 6.60 15.93 -5.14
N THR A 54 6.79 14.60 -5.23
CA THR A 54 6.97 13.74 -4.06
C THR A 54 8.34 13.99 -3.44
N VAL A 55 8.36 14.18 -2.12
CA VAL A 55 9.59 14.45 -1.37
C VAL A 55 10.33 13.15 -1.08
N VAL A 56 11.61 13.09 -1.43
CA VAL A 56 12.54 12.03 -1.02
C VAL A 56 13.61 12.64 -0.13
N ILE A 57 13.65 12.22 1.13
CA ILE A 57 14.59 12.71 2.13
C ILE A 57 15.94 12.03 1.93
N MET A 58 17.00 12.82 1.93
CA MET A 58 18.36 12.34 1.81
C MET A 58 18.75 11.57 3.07
N SER A 59 19.18 10.32 2.90
CA SER A 59 19.72 9.48 3.97
C SER A 59 21.21 9.23 3.77
N ALA A 60 21.92 8.87 4.84
CA ALA A 60 23.35 8.55 4.74
C ALA A 60 23.53 7.19 4.05
N SER A 61 24.51 7.07 3.14
CA SER A 61 24.88 5.78 2.57
C SER A 61 25.27 4.80 3.68
N HIS A 62 24.88 3.52 3.56
CA HIS A 62 25.29 2.49 4.51
C HIS A 62 26.81 2.31 4.57
N ASP A 63 27.53 2.67 3.50
CA ASP A 63 28.99 2.59 3.43
C ASP A 63 29.69 3.75 4.18
N ASP A 64 29.00 4.87 4.42
CA ASP A 64 29.56 6.05 5.09
C ASP A 64 29.39 6.01 6.61
N ALA A 65 28.55 5.10 7.12
CA ALA A 65 28.30 4.92 8.55
C ALA A 65 29.37 3.99 9.19
N GLY A 66 30.62 4.46 9.24
CA GLY A 66 31.69 3.81 9.98
C GLY A 66 31.40 3.79 11.49
N GLY A 67 30.76 2.73 11.99
CA GLY A 67 30.48 2.55 13.42
C GLY A 67 29.63 1.32 13.76
N TYR A 68 29.56 0.99 15.06
CA TYR A 68 28.81 -0.12 15.69
C TYR A 68 27.29 -0.18 15.37
N GLU A 69 26.79 0.71 14.51
CA GLU A 69 25.38 1.01 14.28
C GLU A 69 24.71 0.20 13.17
N ALA A 70 25.47 -0.59 12.39
CA ALA A 70 24.96 -1.44 11.32
C ALA A 70 24.03 -2.59 11.79
N GLN A 71 23.96 -2.86 13.10
CA GLN A 71 23.20 -3.99 13.65
C GLN A 71 21.68 -3.76 13.78
N GLN A 72 21.18 -2.54 13.61
CA GLN A 72 19.73 -2.24 13.72
C GLN A 72 19.05 -1.82 12.40
N GLY A 73 19.75 -1.87 11.27
CA GLY A 73 19.16 -1.75 9.92
C GLY A 73 18.61 -0.38 9.52
N PHE A 74 18.66 0.64 10.39
CA PHE A 74 18.24 2.01 10.08
C PHE A 74 19.40 3.00 10.23
N ASP A 75 19.57 3.86 9.20
CA ASP A 75 20.52 4.97 9.24
C ASP A 75 20.08 6.07 10.24
N ALA A 76 21.01 6.98 10.58
CA ALA A 76 20.77 8.02 11.58
C ALA A 76 19.58 8.94 11.22
N VAL A 77 19.39 9.23 9.93
CA VAL A 77 18.28 10.07 9.45
C VAL A 77 16.96 9.35 9.67
N ALA A 78 16.89 8.06 9.33
CA ALA A 78 15.71 7.24 9.55
C ALA A 78 15.35 7.14 11.04
N ARG A 79 16.32 7.08 11.95
CA ARG A 79 16.04 7.10 13.41
C ARG A 79 15.49 8.44 13.89
N VAL A 80 16.08 9.55 13.44
CA VAL A 80 15.58 10.90 13.76
C VAL A 80 14.16 11.08 13.27
N LEU A 81 13.88 10.62 12.05
CA LEU A 81 12.55 10.63 11.46
C LEU A 81 11.57 9.75 12.23
N ALA A 82 11.93 8.50 12.52
CA ALA A 82 11.10 7.59 13.29
C ALA A 82 10.79 8.17 14.68
N GLY A 83 11.78 8.78 15.35
CA GLY A 83 11.57 9.47 16.63
C GLY A 83 10.62 10.67 16.51
N GLY A 84 10.81 11.51 15.49
CA GLY A 84 9.96 12.68 15.24
C GLY A 84 8.51 12.32 14.88
N LEU A 85 8.33 11.27 14.06
CA LEU A 85 7.03 10.71 13.69
C LEU A 85 6.36 10.01 14.89
N ALA A 86 7.12 9.26 15.70
CA ALA A 86 6.62 8.57 16.90
C ALA A 86 6.04 9.56 17.92
N GLY A 87 6.65 10.75 18.06
CA GLY A 87 6.10 11.83 18.89
C GLY A 87 4.70 12.26 18.46
N GLY A 88 4.35 12.11 17.18
CA GLY A 88 2.99 12.36 16.69
C GLY A 88 2.00 11.26 17.02
N PHE A 89 2.41 10.00 16.99
CA PHE A 89 1.58 8.88 17.41
C PHE A 89 1.36 8.85 18.92
N ALA A 90 2.35 9.29 19.71
CA ALA A 90 2.23 9.41 21.17
C ALA A 90 1.28 10.54 21.60
N ALA A 91 1.02 11.52 20.74
CA ALA A 91 0.06 12.60 20.95
C ALA A 91 -1.37 12.27 20.45
N GLY A 92 -1.56 11.09 19.84
CA GLY A 92 -2.86 10.59 19.39
C GLY A 92 -3.87 10.45 20.56
N SER A 93 -5.14 10.71 20.24
CA SER A 93 -6.22 10.85 21.21
C SER A 93 -6.36 9.61 22.10
N ALA A 94 -6.73 9.80 23.37
CA ALA A 94 -6.97 8.70 24.32
C ALA A 94 -7.96 7.65 23.79
N LEU A 95 -8.82 8.05 22.84
CA LEU A 95 -9.79 7.21 22.17
C LEU A 95 -9.15 6.19 21.22
N GLU A 96 -8.10 6.57 20.47
CA GLU A 96 -7.38 5.65 19.58
C GLU A 96 -6.62 4.57 20.38
N ARG A 97 -6.03 4.95 21.53
CA ARG A 97 -5.37 4.01 22.45
C ARG A 97 -6.35 3.03 23.07
N LEU A 98 -7.55 3.50 23.44
CA LEU A 98 -8.59 2.67 24.03
C LEU A 98 -9.18 1.70 22.98
N LEU A 99 -9.25 2.13 21.72
CA LEU A 99 -9.67 1.28 20.59
C LEU A 99 -8.63 0.23 20.20
N ASP A 100 -7.33 0.55 20.24
CA ASP A 100 -6.25 -0.42 19.97
C ASP A 100 -6.19 -1.51 21.06
N ILE A 101 -6.40 -1.14 22.33
CA ILE A 101 -6.45 -2.08 23.46
C ILE A 101 -7.64 -3.05 23.33
N LEU A 102 -8.80 -2.57 22.88
CA LEU A 102 -9.99 -3.39 22.66
C LEU A 102 -9.87 -4.31 21.41
N GLY A 103 -9.02 -3.95 20.46
CA GLY A 103 -8.79 -4.71 19.22
C GLY A 103 -7.82 -5.90 19.33
N GLY A 104 -7.21 -6.14 20.49
CA GLY A 104 -6.31 -7.28 20.72
C GLY A 104 -4.97 -7.22 19.97
N ASN A 105 -4.66 -6.11 19.30
CA ASN A 105 -3.35 -5.90 18.69
C ASN A 105 -2.34 -5.57 19.79
N ARG A 106 -1.35 -6.45 20.01
CA ARG A 106 -0.17 -6.10 20.80
C ARG A 106 0.46 -4.86 20.18
N GLU A 107 0.40 -3.75 20.89
CA GLU A 107 0.85 -2.43 20.44
C GLU A 107 2.25 -2.53 19.83
N ALA A 108 2.33 -2.43 18.51
CA ALA A 108 3.56 -1.98 17.88
C ALA A 108 3.80 -0.57 18.46
N GLY A 109 4.88 -0.42 19.24
CA GLY A 109 5.20 0.85 19.88
C GLY A 109 5.19 2.00 18.86
N ALA A 110 4.93 3.23 19.31
CA ALA A 110 4.86 4.41 18.45
C ALA A 110 6.07 4.53 17.49
N TRP A 111 7.23 4.07 17.93
CA TRP A 111 8.44 3.99 17.11
C TRP A 111 8.36 2.95 15.98
N THR A 112 7.80 1.77 16.22
CA THR A 112 7.61 0.73 15.20
C THR A 112 6.64 1.17 14.12
N ARG A 113 5.53 1.82 14.50
CA ARG A 113 4.59 2.40 13.52
C ARG A 113 5.26 3.50 12.70
N ALA A 114 6.02 4.37 13.36
CA ALA A 114 6.76 5.41 12.68
C ALA A 114 7.83 4.87 11.71
N SER A 115 8.55 3.82 12.08
CA SER A 115 9.57 3.21 11.21
C SER A 115 8.96 2.47 10.02
N GLN A 116 7.75 1.92 10.15
CA GLN A 116 7.00 1.32 9.04
C GLN A 116 6.58 2.33 7.95
N LEU A 117 6.46 3.62 8.30
CA LEU A 117 6.20 4.67 7.32
C LEU A 117 7.44 5.03 6.50
N LEU A 118 8.63 4.71 6.99
CA LEU A 118 9.90 5.02 6.34
C LEU A 118 10.23 3.91 5.34
N THR A 119 10.40 4.25 4.07
CA THR A 119 10.70 3.25 3.05
C THR A 119 11.57 3.80 1.94
N ARG A 120 12.39 2.93 1.34
CA ARG A 120 13.10 3.29 0.11
C ARG A 120 12.14 3.21 -1.08
N PRO A 121 12.15 4.18 -2.02
CA PRO A 121 11.34 4.10 -3.23
C PRO A 121 11.45 2.75 -3.94
N GLY A 122 12.67 2.23 -4.08
CA GLY A 122 12.95 0.95 -4.74
C GLY A 122 12.53 -0.30 -3.97
N GLU A 123 11.93 -0.17 -2.79
CA GLU A 123 11.35 -1.27 -2.00
C GLU A 123 9.82 -1.21 -1.99
N ALA A 124 9.27 -0.02 -2.27
CA ALA A 124 7.86 0.28 -2.07
C ALA A 124 7.09 0.51 -3.38
N LEU A 125 7.77 0.95 -4.44
CA LEU A 125 7.14 1.44 -5.66
C LEU A 125 7.53 0.61 -6.88
N VAL A 126 6.60 0.55 -7.82
CA VAL A 126 6.75 -0.12 -9.11
C VAL A 126 6.29 0.85 -10.18
N ALA A 127 7.06 0.94 -11.26
CA ALA A 127 6.62 1.70 -12.42
C ALA A 127 5.60 0.89 -13.23
N VAL A 128 4.55 1.55 -13.68
CA VAL A 128 3.38 0.93 -14.30
C VAL A 128 3.17 1.54 -15.67
N GLU A 129 3.10 0.67 -16.68
CA GLU A 129 2.70 1.01 -18.05
C GLU A 129 1.39 0.29 -18.36
N LEU A 130 0.35 1.01 -18.76
CA LEU A 130 -0.93 0.37 -19.12
C LEU A 130 -0.78 -0.46 -20.40
N VAL A 131 -1.51 -1.56 -20.45
CA VAL A 131 -1.46 -2.52 -21.56
C VAL A 131 -2.79 -2.56 -22.29
N ASP A 132 -2.74 -2.46 -23.62
CA ASP A 132 -3.91 -2.48 -24.50
C ASP A 132 -4.21 -3.87 -25.11
N ASP A 133 -3.72 -4.95 -24.50
CA ASP A 133 -4.02 -6.32 -24.93
C ASP A 133 -5.50 -6.66 -24.68
N PRO A 134 -6.33 -6.91 -25.73
CA PRO A 134 -7.74 -7.20 -25.56
C PRO A 134 -8.02 -8.43 -24.68
N ALA A 135 -7.15 -9.44 -24.68
CA ALA A 135 -7.34 -10.63 -23.87
C ALA A 135 -7.14 -10.32 -22.37
N ALA A 136 -6.05 -9.62 -22.04
CA ALA A 136 -5.78 -9.15 -20.68
C ALA A 136 -6.90 -8.22 -20.18
N LEU A 137 -7.35 -7.28 -21.02
CA LEU A 137 -8.42 -6.35 -20.68
C LEU A 137 -9.74 -7.06 -20.38
N ARG A 138 -10.12 -8.10 -21.13
CA ARG A 138 -11.34 -8.89 -20.84
C ARG A 138 -11.25 -9.63 -19.51
N LEU A 139 -10.11 -10.25 -19.21
CA LEU A 139 -9.90 -10.92 -17.92
C LEU A 139 -10.00 -9.92 -16.76
N VAL A 140 -9.27 -8.80 -16.83
CA VAL A 140 -9.29 -7.76 -15.79
C VAL A 140 -10.69 -7.15 -15.61
N ALA A 141 -11.38 -6.85 -16.71
CA ALA A 141 -12.74 -6.32 -16.65
C ALA A 141 -13.72 -7.30 -15.98
N ARG A 142 -13.64 -8.60 -16.32
CA ARG A 142 -14.49 -9.62 -15.70
C ARG A 142 -14.16 -9.80 -14.21
N THR A 143 -12.88 -9.75 -13.84
CA THR A 143 -12.43 -9.77 -12.45
C THR A 143 -12.97 -8.59 -11.66
N GLN A 144 -12.96 -7.39 -12.25
CA GLN A 144 -13.52 -6.22 -11.60
C GLN A 144 -15.03 -6.37 -11.41
N GLU A 145 -15.74 -6.87 -12.42
CA GLU A 145 -17.18 -7.10 -12.33
C GLU A 145 -17.54 -8.07 -11.19
N ILE A 146 -16.83 -9.20 -11.09
CA ILE A 146 -17.01 -10.16 -9.99
C ILE A 146 -16.69 -9.51 -8.63
N SER A 147 -15.59 -8.77 -8.55
CA SER A 147 -15.20 -8.07 -7.31
C SER A 147 -16.27 -7.06 -6.88
N LEU A 148 -16.80 -6.27 -7.81
CA LEU A 148 -17.84 -5.28 -7.53
C LEU A 148 -19.19 -5.92 -7.19
N ARG A 149 -19.52 -7.08 -7.77
CA ARG A 149 -20.73 -7.82 -7.39
C ARG A 149 -20.62 -8.44 -6.00
N ALA A 150 -19.48 -9.04 -5.67
CA ALA A 150 -19.25 -9.66 -4.37
C ALA A 150 -19.11 -8.62 -3.24
N LEU A 151 -18.41 -7.52 -3.52
CA LEU A 151 -18.07 -6.50 -2.53
C LEU A 151 -18.96 -5.27 -2.60
N GLY A 152 -19.85 -5.14 -3.58
CA GLY A 152 -20.67 -3.94 -3.81
C GLY A 152 -19.87 -2.72 -4.31
N GLN A 153 -20.60 -1.76 -4.89
CA GLN A 153 -20.07 -0.42 -5.15
C GLN A 153 -20.29 0.46 -3.91
N GLY A 154 -19.22 0.98 -3.31
CA GLY A 154 -19.35 1.90 -2.18
C GLY A 154 -18.12 1.96 -1.30
N SER A 155 -17.42 3.09 -1.37
CA SER A 155 -16.50 3.56 -0.35
C SER A 155 -17.28 4.43 0.64
N GLY A 156 -17.17 4.17 1.93
CA GLY A 156 -17.72 5.10 2.90
C GLY A 156 -17.36 4.79 4.33
N THR A 157 -17.16 5.85 5.09
CA THR A 157 -17.13 5.93 6.56
C THR A 157 -18.30 5.14 7.17
N LEU A 158 -19.48 5.17 6.54
CA LEU A 158 -20.65 4.37 6.93
C LEU A 158 -20.36 2.87 6.92
N ARG A 159 -19.64 2.35 5.92
CA ARG A 159 -19.32 0.92 5.83
C ARG A 159 -18.31 0.48 6.90
N ARG A 160 -17.36 1.35 7.26
CA ARG A 160 -16.45 1.15 8.41
C ARG A 160 -17.20 1.17 9.74
N ILE A 161 -18.23 2.02 9.87
CA ILE A 161 -19.07 2.10 11.07
C ILE A 161 -19.94 0.83 11.18
N PHE A 162 -20.58 0.39 10.09
CA PHE A 162 -21.39 -0.82 10.07
C PHE A 162 -20.56 -2.10 10.25
N SER A 163 -19.35 -2.17 9.68
CA SER A 163 -18.44 -3.30 9.93
C SER A 163 -17.99 -3.35 11.39
N LYS A 164 -17.73 -2.18 12.01
CA LYS A 164 -17.38 -2.08 13.45
C LYS A 164 -18.54 -2.39 14.40
N LEU A 165 -19.78 -2.05 14.03
CA LEU A 165 -20.98 -2.36 14.84
C LEU A 165 -21.45 -3.81 14.70
N GLY A 166 -21.21 -4.43 13.54
CA GLY A 166 -21.62 -5.81 13.25
C GLY A 166 -20.56 -6.88 13.53
N GLY A 167 -19.37 -6.51 13.99
CA GLY A 167 -18.25 -7.46 14.19
C GLY A 167 -17.66 -8.04 12.90
N ALA A 168 -18.10 -7.57 11.73
CA ALA A 168 -17.60 -8.02 10.44
C ALA A 168 -16.31 -7.28 10.07
N ALA A 169 -15.31 -7.99 9.55
CA ALA A 169 -14.09 -7.37 9.05
C ALA A 169 -14.42 -6.34 7.94
N PRO A 170 -13.70 -5.21 7.85
CA PRO A 170 -13.92 -4.24 6.78
C PRO A 170 -13.72 -4.93 5.42
N ARG A 171 -14.74 -4.84 4.54
CA ARG A 171 -14.67 -5.39 3.18
C ARG A 171 -13.69 -4.57 2.36
N ILE A 172 -12.48 -5.09 2.20
CA ILE A 172 -11.42 -4.52 1.37
C ILE A 172 -11.81 -4.74 -0.10
N GLY A 173 -11.78 -3.68 -0.90
CA GLY A 173 -12.12 -3.73 -2.32
C GLY A 173 -11.51 -2.59 -3.10
N TYR A 174 -11.44 -2.75 -4.43
CA TYR A 174 -10.84 -1.78 -5.34
C TYR A 174 -11.91 -1.06 -6.15
N ARG A 175 -11.72 0.25 -6.36
CA ARG A 175 -12.60 1.04 -7.23
C ARG A 175 -12.41 0.66 -8.69
N ARG A 176 -11.16 0.38 -9.09
CA ARG A 176 -10.76 0.13 -10.47
C ARG A 176 -9.58 -0.83 -10.53
N LEU A 177 -9.63 -1.74 -11.49
CA LEU A 177 -8.55 -2.64 -11.88
C LEU A 177 -8.14 -2.32 -13.32
N VAL A 178 -6.83 -2.25 -13.57
CA VAL A 178 -6.28 -2.06 -14.92
C VAL A 178 -5.24 -3.12 -15.26
N ALA A 179 -5.14 -3.47 -16.54
CA ALA A 179 -4.09 -4.33 -17.07
C ALA A 179 -2.83 -3.49 -17.31
N ALA A 180 -1.68 -3.96 -16.82
CA ALA A 180 -0.43 -3.23 -16.94
C ALA A 180 0.80 -4.13 -17.07
N ARG A 181 1.90 -3.53 -17.54
CA ARG A 181 3.27 -4.02 -17.48
C ARG A 181 4.00 -3.27 -16.38
N PHE A 182 4.81 -3.99 -15.61
CA PHE A 182 5.57 -3.42 -14.51
C PHE A 182 7.04 -3.25 -14.91
N HIS A 183 7.58 -2.06 -14.62
CA HIS A 183 8.93 -1.64 -14.94
C HIS A 183 9.68 -1.23 -13.68
N GLY A 184 11.02 -1.30 -13.72
CA GLY A 184 11.89 -0.85 -12.65
C GLY A 184 11.88 -1.76 -11.41
N ALA A 185 13.00 -2.34 -10.96
CA ALA A 185 14.34 -2.38 -11.54
C ALA A 185 15.08 -3.61 -10.97
N GLY A 186 15.76 -4.35 -11.85
CA GLY A 186 17.10 -4.94 -11.68
C GLY A 186 17.51 -5.78 -10.47
N GLY A 187 16.74 -5.90 -9.39
CA GLY A 187 17.15 -6.74 -8.24
C GLY A 187 16.47 -6.50 -6.89
N SER A 188 15.69 -5.42 -6.67
CA SER A 188 15.24 -5.09 -5.30
C SER A 188 13.74 -5.15 -5.03
N VAL A 189 12.85 -4.87 -6.00
CA VAL A 189 11.39 -5.13 -5.82
C VAL A 189 11.08 -6.56 -6.21
N THR A 190 11.85 -7.49 -5.67
CA THR A 190 11.44 -8.88 -5.59
C THR A 190 10.82 -9.07 -4.23
N LEU A 191 9.55 -9.49 -4.19
CA LEU A 191 9.02 -10.11 -2.98
C LEU A 191 10.00 -11.21 -2.55
N ALA A 192 10.10 -11.46 -1.25
CA ALA A 192 10.96 -12.51 -0.69
C ALA A 192 10.95 -13.76 -1.59
N GLY A 193 12.08 -14.06 -2.23
CA GLY A 193 12.19 -15.13 -3.23
C GLY A 193 12.19 -14.72 -4.71
N GLY A 194 12.55 -13.49 -5.06
CA GLY A 194 12.85 -13.15 -6.47
C GLY A 194 11.63 -12.87 -7.36
N ARG A 195 10.42 -12.81 -6.79
CA ARG A 195 9.16 -12.76 -7.56
C ARG A 195 8.69 -11.32 -7.78
N ARG A 196 8.32 -11.01 -9.03
CA ARG A 196 7.62 -9.76 -9.39
C ARG A 196 6.24 -9.74 -8.72
N PRO A 197 5.73 -8.58 -8.30
CA PRO A 197 4.38 -8.50 -7.76
C PRO A 197 3.33 -8.76 -8.85
N LEU A 198 2.24 -9.42 -8.47
CA LEU A 198 1.07 -9.62 -9.32
C LEU A 198 0.26 -8.33 -9.48
N PHE A 199 0.22 -7.50 -8.45
CA PHE A 199 -0.53 -6.25 -8.48
C PHE A 199 0.12 -5.18 -7.60
N VAL A 200 -0.25 -3.94 -7.87
CA VAL A 200 0.15 -2.73 -7.14
C VAL A 200 -1.06 -1.82 -7.01
N ILE A 201 -1.03 -0.93 -6.02
CA ILE A 201 -2.16 -0.10 -5.64
C ILE A 201 -1.77 1.37 -5.53
N ALA A 202 -2.74 2.26 -5.78
CA ALA A 202 -2.65 3.68 -5.53
C ALA A 202 -4.06 4.26 -5.37
N HIS A 203 -4.19 5.52 -4.98
CA HIS A 203 -5.50 6.17 -4.93
C HIS A 203 -6.11 6.37 -6.34
N ALA A 204 -5.25 6.63 -7.32
CA ALA A 204 -5.58 6.68 -8.73
C ALA A 204 -4.48 5.99 -9.54
N ILE A 205 -4.83 5.38 -10.68
CA ILE A 205 -3.85 4.81 -11.60
C ILE A 205 -2.83 5.89 -12.01
N ALA A 206 -1.56 5.59 -11.79
CA ALA A 206 -0.44 6.49 -12.04
C ALA A 206 0.78 5.70 -12.57
N PRO A 207 1.78 6.38 -13.18
CA PRO A 207 2.99 5.72 -13.66
C PRO A 207 3.84 5.07 -12.57
N LEU A 208 3.67 5.47 -11.31
CA LEU A 208 4.29 4.85 -10.14
C LEU A 208 3.18 4.42 -9.17
N MET A 209 3.21 3.16 -8.75
CA MET A 209 2.21 2.60 -7.82
C MET A 209 2.90 1.79 -6.73
N ALA A 210 2.24 1.65 -5.59
CA ALA A 210 2.82 1.03 -4.40
C ALA A 210 2.55 -0.47 -4.32
N LEU A 211 3.50 -1.22 -3.73
CA LEU A 211 3.23 -2.57 -3.26
C LEU A 211 2.12 -2.54 -2.20
N PRO A 212 1.15 -3.46 -2.28
CA PRO A 212 0.08 -3.55 -1.30
C PRO A 212 0.65 -3.88 0.09
N THR A 213 0.19 -3.16 1.11
CA THR A 213 0.42 -3.46 2.53
C THR A 213 -0.93 -3.54 3.22
N ASP A 214 -0.99 -4.23 4.37
CA ASP A 214 -2.20 -4.34 5.19
C ASP A 214 -2.85 -2.96 5.44
N GLU A 215 -2.04 -1.94 5.70
CA GLU A 215 -2.50 -0.57 5.98
C GLU A 215 -3.01 0.17 4.74
N LEU A 216 -2.34 0.07 3.59
CA LEU A 216 -2.80 0.74 2.36
C LEU A 216 -4.12 0.16 1.85
N MET A 217 -4.37 -1.12 2.12
CA MET A 217 -5.64 -1.78 1.82
C MET A 217 -6.78 -1.31 2.73
N ILE A 218 -6.45 -0.73 3.88
CA ILE A 218 -7.38 -0.22 4.91
C ILE A 218 -7.31 1.32 4.99
N SER A 219 -6.76 1.99 3.96
CA SER A 219 -6.44 3.43 4.01
C SER A 219 -7.58 4.30 4.56
N ALA A 220 -7.21 5.23 5.45
CA ALA A 220 -8.12 6.17 6.08
C ALA A 220 -8.67 7.23 5.10
N LEU A 221 -7.97 7.45 3.98
CA LEU A 221 -8.34 8.39 2.93
C LEU A 221 -9.71 8.04 2.32
N ASP A 222 -10.42 9.07 1.86
CA ASP A 222 -11.75 8.91 1.25
C ASP A 222 -11.61 8.25 -0.13
N GLY A 223 -12.25 7.08 -0.29
CA GLY A 223 -12.31 6.34 -1.55
C GLY A 223 -11.62 4.98 -1.52
N GLN A 224 -12.10 4.05 -2.34
CA GLN A 224 -11.43 2.77 -2.56
C GLN A 224 -10.19 2.98 -3.46
N PRO A 225 -9.06 2.29 -3.19
CA PRO A 225 -7.88 2.36 -4.05
C PRO A 225 -8.15 1.77 -5.44
N GLU A 226 -7.33 2.16 -6.40
CA GLU A 226 -7.23 1.55 -7.72
C GLU A 226 -6.02 0.63 -7.77
N ALA A 227 -6.12 -0.48 -8.50
CA ALA A 227 -5.02 -1.44 -8.64
C ALA A 227 -4.66 -1.67 -10.10
N ALA A 228 -3.37 -1.88 -10.35
CA ALA A 228 -2.85 -2.35 -11.62
C ALA A 228 -2.42 -3.81 -11.48
N VAL A 229 -2.71 -4.63 -12.50
CA VAL A 229 -2.40 -6.07 -12.55
C VAL A 229 -1.30 -6.32 -13.57
N ASN A 230 -0.27 -7.02 -13.14
CA ASN A 230 0.89 -7.36 -13.95
C ASN A 230 0.57 -8.46 -14.96
N CYS A 231 0.42 -8.08 -16.22
CA CYS A 231 0.10 -8.99 -17.33
C CYS A 231 1.26 -9.95 -17.66
N GLU A 232 2.48 -9.61 -17.25
CA GLU A 232 3.66 -10.46 -17.45
C GLU A 232 3.85 -11.48 -16.33
N HIS A 233 3.10 -11.37 -15.22
CA HIS A 233 3.23 -12.28 -14.10
C HIS A 233 2.83 -13.72 -14.49
N PRO A 234 3.61 -14.76 -14.12
CA PRO A 234 3.32 -16.14 -14.50
C PRO A 234 1.92 -16.62 -14.12
N HIS A 235 1.43 -16.21 -12.94
CA HIS A 235 0.07 -16.50 -12.50
C HIS A 235 -0.99 -15.86 -13.41
N PHE A 236 -0.81 -14.59 -13.80
CA PHE A 236 -1.75 -13.92 -14.71
C PHE A 236 -1.78 -14.61 -16.08
N ARG A 237 -0.62 -14.98 -16.62
CA ARG A 237 -0.53 -15.74 -17.88
C ARG A 237 -1.22 -17.11 -17.80
N ALA A 238 -1.14 -17.77 -16.64
CA ALA A 238 -1.86 -19.03 -16.41
C ALA A 238 -3.37 -18.81 -16.38
N LEU A 239 -3.84 -17.74 -15.72
CA LEU A 239 -5.25 -17.36 -15.70
C LEU A 239 -5.77 -16.95 -17.08
N LEU A 240 -4.95 -16.29 -17.90
CA LEU A 240 -5.31 -15.93 -19.26
C LEU A 240 -5.62 -17.18 -20.12
N ARG A 241 -4.80 -18.24 -20.00
CA ARG A 241 -5.06 -19.55 -20.64
C ARG A 241 -6.25 -20.30 -20.04
N LEU A 242 -6.60 -20.03 -18.79
CA LEU A 242 -7.80 -20.59 -18.18
C LEU A 242 -9.05 -19.85 -18.67
N TYR A 243 -8.94 -18.53 -18.86
CA TYR A 243 -10.04 -17.66 -19.27
C TYR A 243 -10.64 -18.06 -20.63
N GLU A 244 -9.84 -18.61 -21.53
CA GLU A 244 -10.30 -19.16 -22.81
C GLU A 244 -11.33 -20.30 -22.67
N ARG A 245 -11.30 -21.03 -21.55
CA ARG A 245 -12.15 -22.22 -21.30
C ARG A 245 -13.14 -22.01 -20.17
N ALA A 246 -12.78 -21.21 -19.17
CA ALA A 246 -13.56 -20.97 -17.96
C ALA A 246 -13.36 -19.51 -17.51
N PRO A 247 -14.02 -18.54 -18.18
CA PRO A 247 -13.79 -17.12 -17.95
C PRO A 247 -14.10 -16.69 -16.52
N ASP A 248 -15.21 -17.16 -15.95
CA ASP A 248 -15.62 -16.83 -14.59
C ASP A 248 -14.68 -17.39 -13.53
N MET A 249 -14.20 -18.62 -13.73
CA MET A 249 -13.23 -19.24 -12.83
C MET A 249 -11.90 -18.50 -12.85
N ALA A 250 -11.38 -18.17 -14.03
CA ALA A 250 -10.14 -17.40 -14.16
C ALA A 250 -10.28 -16.01 -13.51
N ALA A 251 -11.40 -15.34 -13.74
CA ALA A 251 -11.65 -14.01 -13.18
C ALA A 251 -11.82 -14.04 -11.65
N TYR A 252 -12.49 -15.07 -11.12
CA TYR A 252 -12.59 -15.37 -9.68
C TYR A 252 -11.21 -15.64 -9.07
N CYS A 253 -10.39 -16.49 -9.68
CA CYS A 253 -9.05 -16.79 -9.19
C CYS A 253 -8.16 -15.53 -9.15
N LEU A 254 -8.30 -14.64 -10.14
CA LEU A 254 -7.61 -13.35 -10.10
C LEU A 254 -8.13 -12.47 -8.96
N ALA A 255 -9.45 -12.32 -8.82
CA ALA A 255 -10.06 -11.54 -7.74
C ALA A 255 -9.62 -12.04 -6.35
N LYS A 256 -9.63 -13.35 -6.17
CA LYS A 256 -9.13 -14.03 -4.97
C LYS A 256 -7.66 -13.69 -4.69
N SER A 257 -6.81 -13.75 -5.71
CA SER A 257 -5.39 -13.42 -5.57
C SER A 257 -5.12 -11.94 -5.25
N LEU A 258 -6.04 -11.04 -5.64
CA LEU A 258 -5.97 -9.61 -5.32
C LEU A 258 -6.49 -9.29 -3.92
N LEU A 259 -7.48 -10.03 -3.43
CA LEU A 259 -8.25 -9.68 -2.21
C LEU A 259 -7.87 -10.53 -0.98
N LEU A 260 -7.41 -11.76 -1.20
CA LEU A 260 -7.10 -12.71 -0.14
C LEU A 260 -5.58 -12.94 -0.08
N GLN A 261 -4.83 -11.95 0.38
CA GLN A 261 -3.46 -12.20 0.82
C GLN A 261 -3.49 -12.78 2.23
N VAL A 262 -3.08 -14.06 2.35
CA VAL A 262 -2.91 -14.83 3.60
C VAL A 262 -4.21 -15.09 4.35
N ASP A 263 -4.77 -16.31 4.29
CA ASP A 263 -5.83 -16.93 5.14
C ASP A 263 -6.86 -16.02 5.85
N ARG A 264 -7.14 -14.86 5.28
CA ARG A 264 -8.02 -13.81 5.80
C ARG A 264 -9.18 -13.67 4.83
N ASN A 265 -10.35 -13.35 5.38
CA ASN A 265 -11.57 -13.11 4.61
C ASN A 265 -12.08 -14.34 3.82
N LEU A 266 -12.01 -15.55 4.40
CA LEU A 266 -12.64 -16.75 3.82
C LEU A 266 -14.13 -16.54 3.52
N GLU A 267 -14.81 -15.70 4.30
CA GLU A 267 -16.20 -15.30 4.04
C GLU A 267 -16.37 -14.55 2.71
N LEU A 268 -15.37 -13.77 2.29
CA LEU A 268 -15.36 -13.11 0.97
C LEU A 268 -15.16 -14.12 -0.15
N ASP A 269 -14.56 -15.27 0.12
CA ASP A 269 -14.38 -16.33 -0.87
C ASP A 269 -15.73 -16.85 -1.37
N LEU A 270 -16.68 -17.09 -0.44
CA LEU A 270 -18.04 -17.49 -0.77
C LEU A 270 -18.77 -16.41 -1.57
N ALA A 271 -18.63 -15.14 -1.19
CA ALA A 271 -19.23 -14.03 -1.92
C ALA A 271 -18.65 -13.90 -3.34
N LEU A 272 -17.33 -14.06 -3.50
CA LEU A 272 -16.66 -14.06 -4.81
C LEU A 272 -17.08 -15.25 -5.67
N MET A 273 -17.21 -16.45 -5.08
CA MET A 273 -17.72 -17.63 -5.77
C MET A 273 -19.18 -17.44 -6.22
N GLY A 274 -20.05 -16.92 -5.35
CA GLY A 274 -21.44 -16.61 -5.69
C GLY A 274 -21.54 -15.62 -6.85
N ALA A 275 -20.76 -14.53 -6.78
CA ALA A 275 -20.68 -13.55 -7.85
C ALA A 275 -20.17 -14.14 -9.17
N ALA A 276 -19.16 -15.02 -9.14
CA ALA A 276 -18.64 -15.70 -10.32
C ALA A 276 -19.66 -16.66 -10.96
N LEU A 277 -20.42 -17.38 -10.13
CA LEU A 277 -21.45 -18.33 -10.58
C LEU A 277 -22.78 -17.66 -10.97
N GLY A 278 -22.89 -16.33 -10.85
CA GLY A 278 -24.13 -15.60 -11.10
C GLY A 278 -25.26 -15.95 -10.13
N ARG A 279 -24.91 -16.50 -8.96
CA ARG A 279 -25.86 -16.80 -7.89
C ARG A 279 -25.77 -15.68 -6.87
N GLU A 280 -26.85 -14.94 -6.67
CA GLU A 280 -27.03 -14.26 -5.39
C GLU A 280 -27.13 -15.38 -4.35
N LEU A 281 -26.05 -15.60 -3.60
CA LEU A 281 -26.12 -16.40 -2.38
C LEU A 281 -26.93 -15.57 -1.40
N THR A 282 -28.25 -15.65 -1.51
CA THR A 282 -29.16 -15.19 -0.48
C THR A 282 -28.72 -15.83 0.82
N GLU A 283 -28.46 -14.99 1.82
CA GLU A 283 -28.09 -15.39 3.17
C GLU A 283 -29.01 -16.53 3.61
N VAL A 284 -28.45 -17.74 3.74
CA VAL A 284 -29.11 -18.81 4.47
C VAL A 284 -28.96 -18.41 5.93
N GLY A 285 -30.06 -17.94 6.51
CA GLY A 285 -30.15 -17.50 7.90
C GLY A 285 -29.86 -18.59 8.93
#